data_AF-A0A2E8GFG5-F1
#
_entry.id   AF-A0A2E8GFG5-F1
#
_cell.length_a   1.000
_cell.length_b   1.000
_cell.length_c   1.000
_cell.angle_alpha   90.00
_cell.angle_beta   90.00
_cell.angle_gamma   90.00
#
_symmetry.space_group_name_H-M   'P 1'
#
loop_
_entity.id
_entity.type
_entity.pdbx_description
1 polymer ?
#
loop_
_entity_poly.entity_id
_entity_poly.type
_entity_poly.pdbx_seq_one_letter_code
_entity_poly.pdbx_strand_id
1 'polypeptide(L)' 'MRAIATVHRHHYPSPPTPFTVAVIDLVGGPVIKAIVAGVEVGVGVAVEGVLVEDVADADGNIMVDLQFQVVT' A
#
# COMPACT_ATOMS: atom_id res chain seq x y z
N MET A 1 0.90 -11.92 -3.55
CA MET A 1 0.31 -10.85 -4.40
C MET A 1 -0.06 -11.38 -5.79
N ARG A 2 -1.14 -10.89 -6.44
CA ARG A 2 -1.61 -11.32 -7.77
C ARG A 2 -1.19 -10.43 -8.94
N ALA A 3 -1.23 -9.12 -8.74
CA ALA A 3 -0.96 -8.12 -9.77
C ALA A 3 -0.41 -6.87 -9.10
N ILE A 4 0.45 -6.12 -9.81
CA ILE A 4 1.07 -4.89 -9.33
C ILE A 4 1.00 -3.81 -10.40
N ALA A 5 0.97 -2.56 -9.98
CA ALA A 5 1.11 -1.39 -10.85
C ALA A 5 1.83 -0.27 -10.11
N THR A 6 2.66 0.49 -10.83
CA THR A 6 3.30 1.70 -10.31
C THR A 6 2.47 2.92 -10.69
N VAL A 7 2.09 3.69 -9.68
CA VAL A 7 1.39 4.96 -9.85
C VAL A 7 2.43 6.08 -9.98
N HIS A 8 2.50 6.69 -11.16
CA HIS A 8 3.42 7.80 -11.44
C HIS A 8 2.78 9.18 -11.29
N ARG A 9 1.44 9.24 -11.24
CA ARG A 9 0.68 10.49 -11.04
C ARG A 9 -0.57 10.18 -10.22
N HIS A 10 -0.78 10.96 -9.17
CA HIS A 10 -1.94 10.85 -8.28
C HIS A 10 -2.57 12.24 -8.10
N HIS A 11 -3.88 12.28 -7.83
CA HIS A 11 -4.64 13.53 -7.73
C HIS A 11 -4.51 14.19 -6.34
N TYR A 12 -4.18 13.40 -5.33
CA TYR A 12 -3.94 13.82 -3.96
C TYR A 12 -2.42 13.94 -3.70
N PRO A 13 -1.95 14.76 -2.74
CA PRO A 13 -0.53 14.90 -2.43
C PRO A 13 0.09 13.67 -1.74
N SER A 14 -0.73 12.80 -1.15
CA SER A 14 -0.27 11.58 -0.46
C SER A 14 -0.99 10.33 -1.00
N PRO A 15 -0.33 9.16 -1.05
CA PRO A 15 1.11 8.97 -0.88
C PRO A 15 1.91 9.66 -1.99
N PRO A 16 3.18 10.06 -1.73
CA PRO A 16 4.02 10.69 -2.74
C PRO A 16 4.29 9.72 -3.89
N THR A 17 4.18 10.22 -5.13
CA THR A 17 4.53 9.43 -6.32
C THR A 17 6.03 9.44 -6.60
N PRO A 18 6.60 8.34 -7.14
CA PRO A 18 5.93 7.10 -7.50
C PRO A 18 5.71 6.16 -6.32
N PHE A 19 4.61 5.40 -6.34
CA PHE A 19 4.33 4.34 -5.36
C PHE A 19 3.71 3.12 -6.04
N THR A 20 3.82 1.95 -5.40
CA THR A 20 3.28 0.70 -5.93
C THR A 20 1.94 0.37 -5.29
N VAL A 21 0.99 -0.09 -6.10
CA VAL A 21 -0.25 -0.70 -5.64
C VAL A 21 -0.31 -2.15 -6.10
N ALA A 22 -0.92 -3.01 -5.30
CA ALA A 22 -1.06 -4.42 -5.61
C ALA A 22 -2.47 -4.94 -5.33
N VAL A 23 -2.84 -6.01 -6.04
CA VAL A 23 -3.94 -6.89 -5.66
C VAL A 23 -3.36 -8.01 -4.79
N ILE A 24 -3.85 -8.13 -3.57
CA ILE A 24 -3.28 -8.98 -2.51
C ILE A 24 -4.32 -10.02 -2.10
N ASP A 25 -3.91 -11.29 -2.09
CA ASP A 25 -4.63 -12.36 -1.41
C ASP A 25 -4.26 -12.37 0.06
N LEU A 26 -5.21 -12.06 0.94
CA LEU A 26 -4.99 -12.23 2.38
C LEU A 26 -5.13 -13.70 2.76
N VAL A 27 -4.27 -14.18 3.65
CA VAL A 27 -4.29 -15.56 4.13
C VAL A 27 -5.61 -15.80 4.87
N GLY A 28 -6.42 -16.74 4.36
CA GLY A 28 -7.74 -17.04 4.91
C GLY A 28 -8.76 -15.89 4.79
N GLY A 29 -8.45 -14.87 3.99
CA GLY A 29 -9.20 -13.62 3.93
C GLY A 29 -9.62 -13.22 2.51
N PRO A 30 -10.13 -11.99 2.37
CA PRO A 30 -10.53 -11.46 1.08
C PRO A 30 -9.33 -11.12 0.18
N VAL A 31 -9.64 -10.87 -1.09
CA VAL A 31 -8.71 -10.24 -2.03
C VAL A 31 -8.91 -8.72 -1.93
N ILE A 32 -7.83 -7.97 -1.72
CA ILE A 32 -7.87 -6.52 -1.56
C ILE A 32 -6.92 -5.81 -2.51
N LYS A 33 -7.11 -4.50 -2.68
CA LYS A 33 -6.15 -3.61 -3.35
C LYS A 33 -5.57 -2.66 -2.31
N ALA A 34 -4.25 -2.57 -2.24
CA ALA A 34 -3.56 -1.71 -1.28
C ALA A 34 -2.22 -1.20 -1.83
N ILE A 35 -1.64 -0.20 -1.15
CA ILE A 35 -0.27 0.28 -1.40
C ILE A 35 0.71 -0.74 -0.85
N VAL A 36 1.80 -0.99 -1.59
CA VAL A 36 2.88 -1.90 -1.19
C VAL A 36 4.22 -1.17 -1.22
N ALA A 37 4.92 -1.19 -0.09
CA ALA A 37 6.28 -0.69 0.08
C ALA A 37 7.29 -1.85 0.13
N GLY A 38 8.56 -1.53 -0.12
CA GLY A 38 9.67 -2.49 -0.02
C GLY A 38 10.50 -2.60 -1.30
N VAL A 39 11.56 -3.39 -1.20
CA VAL A 39 12.46 -3.73 -2.32
C VAL A 39 11.92 -4.98 -3.01
N GLU A 40 12.10 -5.08 -4.34
CA GLU A 40 11.68 -6.25 -5.14
C GLU A 40 10.18 -6.59 -5.07
N VAL A 41 9.31 -5.57 -5.02
CA VAL A 41 7.86 -5.77 -5.09
C VAL A 41 7.48 -6.50 -6.38
N GLY A 42 6.91 -7.69 -6.25
CA GLY A 42 6.61 -8.59 -7.37
C GLY A 42 5.38 -9.46 -7.16
N VAL A 43 4.84 -10.00 -8.25
CA VAL A 43 3.77 -11.02 -8.17
C VAL A 43 4.31 -12.26 -7.45
N GLY A 44 3.48 -12.88 -6.60
CA GLY A 44 3.88 -14.04 -5.80
C GLY A 44 4.65 -13.71 -4.51
N VAL A 45 5.23 -12.51 -4.39
CA VAL A 45 5.95 -12.10 -3.17
C VAL A 45 4.98 -11.96 -1.98
N ALA A 46 5.43 -12.41 -0.81
CA ALA A 46 4.70 -12.33 0.45
C ALA A 46 4.78 -10.92 1.04
N VAL A 47 3.68 -10.48 1.66
CA VAL A 47 3.57 -9.15 2.26
C VAL A 47 2.84 -9.24 3.59
N GLU A 48 3.10 -8.28 4.46
CA GLU A 48 2.39 -8.09 5.73
C GLU A 48 1.78 -6.70 5.82
N GLY A 49 0.66 -6.58 6.54
CA GLY A 49 -0.05 -5.32 6.73
C GLY A 49 0.61 -4.46 7.82
N VAL A 50 0.80 -3.18 7.55
CA VAL A 50 1.36 -2.19 8.46
C VAL A 50 0.48 -0.95 8.48
N LEU A 51 0.33 -0.36 9.67
CA LEU A 51 -0.35 0.92 9.83
C LEU A 51 0.68 2.05 9.63
N VAL A 52 0.40 2.94 8.68
CA VAL A 52 1.28 4.05 8.31
C VAL A 52 0.53 5.35 8.54
N GLU A 53 1.17 6.32 9.21
CA GLU A 53 0.63 7.67 9.35
C GLU A 53 0.59 8.37 7.98
N ASP A 54 -0.55 8.96 7.67
CA ASP A 54 -0.81 9.71 6.44
C ASP A 54 -1.01 11.21 6.78
N VAL A 55 -1.48 12.00 5.81
CA VAL A 55 -1.76 13.43 5.96
C VAL A 55 -2.88 13.66 6.97
N ALA A 56 -2.69 14.66 7.84
CA ALA A 56 -3.72 15.08 8.77
C ALA A 56 -4.99 15.55 8.05
N ASP A 57 -6.14 15.26 8.62
CA ASP A 57 -7.42 15.77 8.12
C ASP A 57 -7.59 17.29 8.37
N ALA A 58 -8.73 17.84 7.96
CA ALA A 58 -9.02 19.26 8.13
C ALA A 58 -9.10 19.72 9.60
N ASP A 59 -9.33 18.79 10.53
CA ASP A 59 -9.42 19.03 11.97
C ASP A 59 -8.07 18.79 12.68
N GLY A 60 -7.04 18.39 11.93
CA GLY A 60 -5.69 18.12 12.42
C GLY A 60 -5.49 16.71 12.99
N ASN A 61 -6.43 15.79 12.80
CA ASN A 61 -6.25 14.39 13.20
C ASN A 61 -5.33 13.68 12.22
N ILE A 62 -4.33 12.95 12.73
CA ILE A 62 -3.46 12.11 11.92
C ILE A 62 -4.28 10.93 11.38
N MET A 63 -4.42 10.86 10.06
CA MET A 63 -5.02 9.71 9.40
C MET A 63 -4.02 8.56 9.40
N VAL A 64 -4.51 7.33 9.56
CA VAL A 64 -3.68 6.13 9.51
C VAL A 64 -4.19 5.24 8.40
N ASP A 65 -3.30 4.88 7.49
CA ASP A 65 -3.58 4.01 6.34
C ASP A 65 -3.05 2.59 6.58
N LEU A 66 -3.81 1.59 6.12
CA LEU A 66 -3.35 0.21 6.09
C LEU A 66 -2.61 -0.02 4.78
N GLN A 67 -1.29 -0.06 4.88
CA GLN A 67 -0.41 -0.39 3.77
C GLN A 67 0.18 -1.78 3.96
N PHE A 68 0.93 -2.25 2.97
CA PHE A 68 1.60 -3.53 3.03
C PHE A 68 3.09 -3.37 2.74
N GLN A 69 3.92 -4.20 3.36
CA GLN A 69 5.35 -4.26 3.07
C GLN A 69 5.76 -5.67 2.67
N VAL A 70 6.73 -5.77 1.75
CA VAL A 70 7.37 -7.05 1.42
C VAL A 70 8.01 -7.63 2.68
N VAL A 71 7.72 -8.91 2.95
CA VAL A 71 8.40 -9.67 3.99
C VAL A 71 9.76 -10.11 3.46
N THR A 72 10.84 -9.70 4.12
CA THR A 72 12.21 -10.21 3.89
C THR A 72 12.41 -11.62 4.41
#